data_AF-A0A380ZTZ5-F1
#
_entry.id   AF-A0A380ZTZ5-F1
#
_cell.length_a   1.000
_cell.length_b   1.000
_cell.length_c   1.000
_cell.angle_alpha   90.00
_cell.angle_beta   90.00
_cell.angle_gamma   90.00
#
_symmetry.space_group_name_H-M   'P 1'
#
loop_
_entity.id
_entity.type
_entity.pdbx_description
1 polymer ?
#
loop_
_entity_poly.entity_id
_entity_poly.type
_entity_poly.pdbx_seq_one_letter_code
_entity_poly.pdbx_strand_id
1 'polypeptide(L)' 'MNAKVFITDRKEEAVQITQMLYEHDIHSEIQEEELFLENGSSIQGFAIITSLENENTAFTLIDDYLQSNS' A
#
# COMPACT_ATOMS: atom_id res chain seq x y z
N MET A 1 0.81 -14.97 -8.57
CA MET A 1 1.25 -13.66 -9.11
C MET A 1 0.71 -12.61 -8.16
N ASN A 2 1.52 -11.63 -7.79
CA ASN A 2 1.17 -10.65 -6.76
C ASN A 2 0.88 -9.29 -7.41
N ALA A 3 0.07 -8.46 -6.75
CA ALA A 3 -0.30 -7.13 -7.18
C ALA A 3 0.20 -6.08 -6.19
N LYS A 4 0.70 -4.96 -6.69
CA LYS A 4 1.04 -3.78 -5.89
C LYS A 4 -0.16 -2.87 -5.84
N VAL A 5 -0.74 -2.70 -4.66
CA VAL A 5 -2.01 -1.99 -4.48
C VAL A 5 -1.85 -0.61 -3.89
N PHE A 6 -0.71 -0.32 -3.28
CA PHE A 6 -0.42 1.00 -2.73
C PHE A 6 1.08 1.20 -2.56
N ILE A 7 1.52 2.45 -2.55
CA ILE A 7 2.89 2.83 -2.19
C ILE A 7 2.87 4.18 -1.50
N THR A 8 3.66 4.30 -0.43
CA THR A 8 3.82 5.54 0.35
C THR A 8 5.27 5.68 0.80
N ASP A 9 5.70 6.91 1.08
CA ASP A 9 6.97 7.21 1.73
C ASP A 9 6.89 7.13 3.27
N ARG A 10 5.70 6.90 3.82
CA ARG A 10 5.44 6.82 5.27
C ARG A 10 5.29 5.37 5.73
N LYS A 11 6.24 4.90 6.54
CA LYS A 11 6.21 3.53 7.08
C LYS A 11 4.96 3.28 7.92
N GLU A 12 4.57 4.25 8.76
CA GLU A 12 3.42 4.12 9.65
C GLU A 12 2.11 3.96 8.87
N GLU A 13 1.96 4.67 7.76
CA GLU A 13 0.81 4.56 6.87
C GLU A 13 0.76 3.18 6.19
N ALA A 14 1.90 2.70 5.69
CA ALA A 14 1.97 1.36 5.11
C ALA A 14 1.57 0.27 6.11
N VAL A 15 2.01 0.39 7.37
CA VAL A 15 1.64 -0.52 8.45
C VAL A 15 0.15 -0.44 8.77
N GLN A 16 -0.42 0.76 8.87
CA GLN A 16 -1.85 0.95 9.14
C GLN A 16 -2.73 0.33 8.05
N ILE A 17 -2.38 0.56 6.78
CA ILE A 17 -3.12 0.00 5.65
C ILE A 17 -3.00 -1.53 5.63
N THR A 18 -1.81 -2.08 5.88
CA THR A 18 -1.59 -3.54 5.92
C THR A 18 -2.43 -4.18 7.05
N GLN A 19 -2.51 -3.51 8.22
CA GLN A 19 -3.35 -3.95 9.34
C GLN A 19 -4.84 -3.91 9.00
N MET A 20 -5.30 -2.83 8.36
CA MET A 20 -6.68 -2.73 7.89
C MET A 20 -7.02 -3.84 6.87
N LEU A 21 -6.14 -4.10 5.90
CA LEU A 21 -6.35 -5.19 4.93
C LEU A 21 -6.45 -6.55 5.63
N TYR A 22 -5.61 -6.80 6.64
CA TYR A 22 -5.66 -8.01 7.45
C TYR A 22 -7.01 -8.17 8.18
N GLU A 23 -7.58 -7.09 8.71
CA GLU A 23 -8.91 -7.10 9.35
C GLU A 23 -10.06 -7.43 8.38
N HIS A 24 -9.81 -7.31 7.07
CA HIS A 24 -10.71 -7.69 5.98
C HIS A 24 -10.32 -9.03 5.31
N ASP A 25 -9.55 -9.89 6.00
CA ASP A 25 -9.05 -11.19 5.51
C ASP A 25 -8.14 -11.10 4.26
N ILE A 26 -7.64 -9.91 3.92
CA ILE A 26 -6.72 -9.69 2.80
C ILE A 26 -5.28 -9.77 3.31
N HIS A 27 -4.60 -10.86 2.98
CA HIS A 27 -3.19 -11.04 3.29
C HIS A 27 -2.33 -10.15 2.40
N SER A 28 -1.50 -9.31 3.00
CA SER A 28 -0.59 -8.41 2.29
C SER A 28 0.75 -8.31 3.00
N GLU A 29 1.78 -7.88 2.26
CA GLU A 29 3.14 -7.67 2.75
C GLU A 29 3.63 -6.27 2.38
N ILE A 30 4.49 -5.71 3.22
CA ILE A 30 5.18 -4.45 2.94
C ILE A 30 6.54 -4.77 2.32
N GLN A 31 6.79 -4.22 1.15
CA GLN A 31 8.07 -4.30 0.45
C GLN A 31 8.72 -2.92 0.38
N GLU A 32 9.96 -2.83 0.85
CA GLU A 32 10.78 -1.62 0.70
C GLU A 32 11.20 -1.44 -0.77
N GLU A 33 10.96 -0.26 -1.33
CA GLU A 33 11.29 0.09 -2.71
C GLU A 33 11.78 1.53 -2.86
N GLU A 34 12.57 1.80 -3.89
CA GLU A 34 13.03 3.16 -4.20
C GLU A 34 11.95 3.94 -4.97
N LEU A 35 11.53 5.08 -4.43
CA LEU A 35 10.57 6.01 -5.04
C LEU A 35 11.31 7.15 -5.73
N PHE A 36 11.12 7.29 -7.04
CA PHE A 36 11.71 8.37 -7.83
C PHE A 36 10.80 9.60 -7.83
N LEU A 37 11.34 10.72 -7.35
CA LEU A 37 10.66 12.01 -7.33
C LEU A 37 10.88 12.77 -8.65
N GLU A 38 9.99 13.69 -8.98
CA GLU A 38 10.04 14.47 -10.24
C GLU A 38 11.33 15.31 -10.39
N ASN A 39 11.95 15.68 -9.26
CA ASN A 39 13.22 16.41 -9.25
C ASN A 39 14.44 15.51 -9.55
N GLY A 40 14.23 14.22 -9.85
CA GLY A 40 15.28 13.25 -10.15
C GLY A 40 15.98 12.66 -8.93
N SER A 41 15.57 13.03 -7.71
CA SER A 41 16.02 12.37 -6.48
C SER A 41 15.20 11.14 -6.16
N SER A 42 15.71 10.27 -5.30
CA SER A 42 14.98 9.10 -4.80
C SER A 42 14.85 9.13 -3.28
N ILE A 43 13.76 8.53 -2.81
CA ILE A 43 13.51 8.28 -1.39
C ILE A 43 13.15 6.81 -1.18
N GLN A 44 13.27 6.35 0.07
CA GLN A 44 12.78 5.03 0.45
C GLN A 44 11.24 5.06 0.54
N GLY A 45 10.58 4.20 -0.22
CA GLY A 45 9.15 3.95 -0.15
C GLY A 45 8.81 2.55 0.38
N PHE A 46 7.54 2.37 0.66
CA PHE A 46 6.95 1.16 1.22
C PHE A 46 5.74 0.75 0.36
N ALA A 47 5.94 -0.24 -0.50
CA ALA A 47 4.90 -0.80 -1.35
C ALA A 47 4.10 -1.87 -0.58
N ILE A 48 2.78 -1.86 -0.76
CA ILE A 48 1.89 -2.90 -0.22
C ILE A 48 1.56 -3.86 -1.34
N ILE A 49 1.91 -5.13 -1.13
CA ILE A 49 1.78 -6.21 -2.10
C ILE A 49 0.77 -7.22 -1.57
N THR A 50 -0.19 -7.63 -2.39
CA THR A 50 -1.21 -8.64 -2.07
C THR A 50 -1.36 -9.66 -3.21
N SER A 51 -2.16 -10.70 -3.01
CA SER A 51 -2.51 -11.62 -4.09
C SER A 51 -3.40 -10.92 -5.13
N LEU A 52 -3.23 -11.28 -6.42
CA LEU A 52 -3.99 -10.68 -7.52
C LEU A 52 -5.51 -10.82 -7.35
N GLU A 53 -5.98 -11.89 -6.70
CA GLU A 53 -7.40 -12.12 -6.40
C GLU A 53 -8.00 -11.04 -5.49
N ASN A 54 -7.18 -10.41 -4.65
CA ASN A 54 -7.58 -9.39 -3.68
C ASN A 54 -7.33 -7.96 -4.19
N GLU A 55 -6.72 -7.80 -5.36
CA GLU A 55 -6.26 -6.50 -5.89
C GLU A 55 -7.36 -5.43 -5.88
N ASN A 56 -8.50 -5.72 -6.50
CA ASN A 56 -9.61 -4.76 -6.60
C ASN A 56 -10.21 -4.42 -5.23
N THR A 57 -10.42 -5.42 -4.37
CA THR A 57 -10.97 -5.20 -3.03
C THR A 57 -10.00 -4.39 -2.17
N ALA A 58 -8.69 -4.68 -2.25
CA ALA A 58 -7.67 -3.91 -1.55
C ALA A 58 -7.63 -2.46 -2.04
N PHE A 59 -7.71 -2.22 -3.36
CA PHE A 59 -7.78 -0.85 -3.89
C PHE A 59 -8.97 -0.07 -3.33
N THR A 60 -10.17 -0.66 -3.31
CA THR A 60 -11.37 0.00 -2.78
C THR A 60 -11.22 0.35 -1.31
N LEU A 61 -10.76 -0.59 -0.47
CA LEU A 61 -10.57 -0.35 0.96
C LEU A 61 -9.52 0.74 1.23
N ILE A 62 -8.44 0.77 0.44
CA ILE A 62 -7.39 1.77 0.56
C ILE A 62 -7.89 3.16 0.16
N ASP A 63 -8.64 3.27 -0.94
CA ASP A 63 -9.24 4.54 -1.37
C ASP A 63 -10.20 5.10 -0.30
N ASP A 64 -11.09 4.25 0.24
CA ASP A 64 -12.02 4.62 1.32
C ASP A 64 -11.28 5.11 2.59
N TYR A 65 -10.17 4.43 2.95
CA TYR A 65 -9.32 4.81 4.08
C TYR A 65 -8.69 6.20 3.88
N LEU A 66 -8.13 6.46 2.70
CA LEU A 66 -7.45 7.72 2.41
C LEU A 66 -8.43 8.91 2.37
N GLN A 67 -9.63 8.70 1.83
CA GLN A 67 -10.68 9.71 1.82
C GLN A 67 -11.20 10.05 3.23
N SER A 68 -11.24 9.06 4.13
CA SER A 68 -11.70 9.24 5.52
C SER A 68 -10.66 9.94 6.42
N ASN A 69 -9.39 9.96 6.01
CA ASN A 69 -8.27 10.55 6.76
C ASN A 69 -7.69 11.82 6.10
N SER A 70 -8.41 12.40 5.14
CA SER A 70 -8.09 13.69 4.47
C SER A 70 -8.77 14.87 5.15
#